data_AF-A0A834NCX3-F1
#
_entry.id   AF-A0A834NCX3-F1
#
_cell.length_a   1.000
_cell.length_b   1.000
_cell.length_c   1.000
_cell.angle_alpha   90.00
_cell.angle_beta   90.00
_cell.angle_gamma   90.00
#
_symmetry.space_group_name_H-M   'P 1'
#
loop_
_entity.id
_entity.type
_entity.pdbx_description
1 polymer ?
#
loop_
_entity_poly.entity_id
_entity_poly.type
_entity_poly.pdbx_seq_one_letter_code
_entity_poly.pdbx_strand_id
1 'polypeptide(L)'
;MSRGKIYIANHSVTRFLLFEQAKYKVGHDDHSCSTTFIFSRVELLSVVCFIPSMKHLTKKIFVRMESPLPHIIESADCDSTIKPKDRLVSLLDQIELHVEQLRRDAWRLEEEKDTLLSTLDTIRNNELLGFLEEPDKDDVLRYAERLSMRCLTVDVLVKIQRDNVQQEALHQVNGLIDGLIVNLRQDPSGTRQKCAAFMNACSSQAIGHSDKNFETAILGCTLDDQKRVKKRLQGLLDYIDKMHTIEFHNVLILHNMNIKEDA
;
A
#
# COMPACT_ATOMS: atom_id res chain seq x y z
N MET A 1 -25.05 -25.34 -14.43
CA MET A 1 -23.61 -25.33 -14.09
C MET A 1 -23.15 -23.87 -14.00
N SER A 2 -23.10 -23.33 -12.79
CA SER A 2 -22.80 -21.91 -12.54
C SER A 2 -21.30 -21.64 -12.62
N ARG A 3 -20.90 -20.72 -13.50
CA ARG A 3 -19.52 -20.21 -13.61
C ARG A 3 -19.26 -19.21 -12.48
N GLY A 4 -18.41 -19.58 -11.53
CA GLY A 4 -17.92 -18.67 -10.49
C GLY A 4 -16.96 -17.65 -11.07
N LYS A 5 -17.27 -16.36 -10.93
CA LYS A 5 -16.37 -15.25 -11.28
C LYS A 5 -15.37 -15.06 -10.13
N ILE A 6 -14.09 -15.25 -10.42
CA ILE A 6 -12.98 -14.92 -9.51
C ILE A 6 -12.68 -13.42 -9.68
N TYR A 7 -12.89 -12.64 -8.62
CA TYR A 7 -12.47 -11.24 -8.57
C TYR A 7 -11.05 -11.18 -8.00
N ILE A 8 -10.08 -10.74 -8.79
CA ILE A 8 -8.73 -10.43 -8.32
C ILE A 8 -8.78 -9.04 -7.69
N ALA A 9 -8.69 -8.97 -6.36
CA ALA A 9 -8.63 -7.72 -5.62
C ALA A 9 -7.18 -7.24 -5.51
N ASN A 10 -6.94 -5.97 -5.83
CA ASN A 10 -5.68 -5.26 -5.66
C ASN A 10 -5.14 -5.42 -4.22
N HIS A 11 -3.90 -5.94 -4.08
CA HIS A 11 -3.30 -6.34 -2.81
C HIS A 11 -3.14 -5.18 -1.80
N SER A 12 -3.09 -3.92 -2.27
CA SER A 12 -3.06 -2.72 -1.42
C SER A 12 -4.42 -2.40 -0.76
N VAL A 13 -5.53 -2.89 -1.33
CA VAL A 13 -6.90 -2.66 -0.84
C VAL A 13 -7.35 -3.77 0.12
N THR A 14 -6.85 -4.99 -0.07
CA THR A 14 -7.22 -6.17 0.74
C THR A 14 -6.84 -6.02 2.21
N ARG A 15 -5.80 -5.24 2.54
CA ARG A 15 -5.43 -4.96 3.93
C ARG A 15 -6.36 -3.95 4.62
N PHE A 16 -7.12 -3.16 3.87
CA PHE A 16 -8.02 -2.13 4.39
C PHE A 16 -9.44 -2.69 4.63
N LEU A 17 -9.96 -3.52 3.72
CA LEU A 17 -11.31 -4.09 3.83
C LEU A 17 -11.49 -5.12 4.97
N LEU A 18 -10.42 -5.84 5.33
CA LEU A 18 -10.44 -6.75 6.48
C LEU A 18 -10.52 -6.03 7.83
N PHE A 19 -10.18 -4.74 7.88
CA PHE A 19 -10.24 -3.95 9.11
C PHE A 19 -11.61 -3.31 9.35
N GLU A 20 -12.39 -3.08 8.28
CA GLU A 20 -13.66 -2.35 8.35
C GLU A 20 -14.87 -3.25 8.68
N GLN A 21 -14.84 -4.53 8.32
CA GLN A 21 -15.92 -5.48 8.68
C GLN A 21 -15.97 -5.81 10.19
N ALA A 22 -14.91 -5.51 10.93
CA ALA A 22 -14.85 -5.74 12.38
C ALA A 22 -15.65 -4.70 13.20
N LYS A 23 -16.12 -3.59 12.60
CA LYS A 23 -16.85 -2.53 13.32
C LYS A 23 -18.37 -2.68 13.33
N TYR A 24 -18.97 -3.56 12.52
CA TYR A 24 -20.42 -3.58 12.32
C TYR A 24 -21.20 -4.58 13.20
N LYS A 25 -20.58 -5.15 14.25
CA LYS A 25 -21.23 -6.22 15.03
C LYS A 25 -20.98 -6.17 16.54
N VAL A 26 -21.27 -5.02 17.16
CA VAL A 26 -21.54 -4.97 18.60
C VAL A 26 -22.72 -4.03 18.84
N GLY A 27 -23.91 -4.62 18.97
CA GLY A 27 -25.11 -3.96 19.43
C GLY A 27 -25.97 -4.99 20.15
N HIS A 28 -26.40 -4.59 21.35
CA HIS A 28 -27.40 -5.20 22.24
C HIS A 28 -26.95 -6.19 23.36
N ASP A 29 -27.19 -5.69 24.58
CA ASP A 29 -27.61 -6.35 25.84
C ASP A 29 -26.58 -6.70 26.94
N ASP A 30 -26.34 -5.69 27.80
CA ASP A 30 -26.59 -5.63 29.26
C ASP A 30 -26.58 -6.92 30.11
N HIS A 31 -25.63 -7.05 31.05
CA HIS A 31 -25.79 -6.61 32.45
C HIS A 31 -24.63 -7.10 33.37
N SER A 32 -24.03 -6.13 34.08
CA SER A 32 -23.43 -6.18 35.43
C SER A 32 -22.35 -7.23 35.78
N CYS A 33 -21.09 -6.79 35.85
CA CYS A 33 -20.27 -6.93 37.06
C CYS A 33 -19.07 -5.95 37.01
N SER A 34 -19.02 -5.01 37.97
CA SER A 34 -17.87 -4.13 38.19
C SER A 34 -16.70 -4.92 38.73
N THR A 35 -15.60 -4.98 37.98
CA THR A 35 -14.26 -5.09 38.58
C THR A 35 -13.27 -4.37 37.67
N THR A 36 -12.77 -3.24 38.15
CA THR A 36 -11.78 -2.41 37.48
C THR A 36 -10.42 -3.11 37.49
N PHE A 37 -9.90 -3.52 36.33
CA PHE A 37 -8.47 -3.75 36.12
C PHE A 37 -8.06 -3.25 34.73
N ILE A 38 -7.07 -2.37 34.73
CA ILE A 38 -6.45 -1.69 33.59
C ILE A 38 -5.31 -2.58 33.08
N PHE A 39 -5.42 -3.09 31.84
CA PHE A 39 -4.40 -3.02 30.77
C PHE A 39 -4.82 -3.90 29.59
N SER A 40 -4.76 -3.31 28.40
CA SER A 40 -5.03 -3.90 27.09
C SER A 40 -4.26 -5.19 26.81
N ARG A 41 -4.98 -6.29 26.63
CA ARG A 41 -4.47 -7.50 25.97
C ARG A 41 -5.64 -8.31 25.40
N VAL A 42 -5.89 -8.17 24.10
CA VAL A 42 -6.81 -9.05 23.37
C VAL A 42 -6.07 -10.36 23.10
N GLU A 43 -6.32 -11.35 23.95
CA GLU A 43 -6.29 -12.75 23.56
C GLU A 43 -7.59 -13.05 22.79
N LEU A 44 -7.46 -13.34 21.51
CA LEU A 44 -8.48 -14.08 20.77
C LEU A 44 -7.78 -15.25 20.07
N LEU A 45 -7.59 -16.30 20.86
CA LEU A 45 -7.37 -17.65 20.37
C LEU A 45 -8.71 -18.21 19.85
N SER A 46 -8.59 -19.12 18.87
CA SER A 46 -9.60 -20.04 18.34
C SER A 46 -10.57 -19.54 17.25
N VAL A 47 -10.04 -19.36 16.04
CA VAL A 47 -10.61 -20.08 14.88
C VAL A 47 -9.49 -20.93 14.28
N VAL A 48 -9.50 -22.21 14.68
CA VAL A 48 -8.67 -23.26 14.09
C VAL A 48 -9.36 -23.69 12.79
N CYS A 49 -8.84 -23.21 11.66
CA CYS A 49 -8.95 -23.91 10.38
C CYS A 49 -7.54 -23.99 9.77
N PHE A 50 -6.88 -25.11 10.08
CA PHE A 50 -5.94 -25.84 9.23
C PHE A 50 -4.92 -25.01 8.42
N ILE A 51 -3.97 -24.38 9.13
CA ILE A 51 -2.66 -24.07 8.54
C ILE A 51 -1.71 -25.18 8.99
N PRO A 52 -1.24 -26.08 8.10
CA PRO A 52 -0.23 -27.03 8.50
C PRO A 52 1.06 -26.28 8.81
N SER A 53 1.45 -26.32 10.08
CA SER A 53 2.81 -26.22 10.62
C SER A 53 3.83 -25.44 9.77
N MET A 54 3.93 -24.12 9.98
CA MET A 54 5.17 -23.37 9.76
C MET A 54 5.73 -22.86 11.09
N LYS A 55 5.96 -23.80 12.01
CA LYS A 55 6.96 -23.60 13.08
C LYS A 55 8.32 -23.98 12.51
N HIS A 56 8.95 -23.11 11.72
CA HIS A 56 10.41 -23.06 11.58
C HIS A 56 10.88 -21.92 10.68
N LEU A 57 11.82 -21.14 11.20
CA LEU A 57 12.70 -20.20 10.48
C LEU A 57 12.03 -18.99 9.81
N THR A 58 11.63 -17.99 10.61
CA THR A 58 11.94 -16.60 10.19
C THR A 58 13.45 -16.41 10.31
N LYS A 59 14.21 -16.91 9.33
CA LYS A 59 15.58 -16.43 9.13
C LYS A 59 15.45 -14.95 8.78
N LYS A 60 15.79 -14.09 9.73
CA LYS A 60 16.08 -12.68 9.47
C LYS A 60 17.29 -12.68 8.52
N ILE A 61 17.03 -12.73 7.22
CA ILE A 61 18.09 -12.60 6.22
C ILE A 61 18.49 -11.14 6.27
N PHE A 62 19.60 -10.86 6.95
CA PHE A 62 20.37 -9.66 6.73
C PHE A 62 20.87 -9.75 5.28
N VAL A 63 20.20 -9.06 4.37
CA VAL A 63 20.72 -8.86 3.02
C VAL A 63 22.02 -8.09 3.19
N ARG A 64 23.13 -8.79 3.04
CA ARG A 64 24.46 -8.20 2.95
C ARG A 64 24.51 -7.52 1.58
N MET A 65 24.00 -6.29 1.49
CA MET A 65 24.45 -5.41 0.44
C MET A 65 25.96 -5.26 0.63
N GLU A 66 26.75 -5.54 -0.41
CA GLU A 66 28.16 -5.15 -0.45
C GLU A 66 28.26 -3.62 -0.59
N SER A 67 27.77 -2.90 0.41
CA SER A 67 28.46 -1.68 0.83
C SER A 67 29.40 -2.13 1.94
N PRO A 68 30.71 -1.87 1.87
CA PRO A 68 31.56 -2.10 3.03
C PRO A 68 30.89 -1.38 4.18
N LEU A 69 30.57 -2.11 5.26
CA LEU A 69 30.31 -1.45 6.54
C LEU A 69 31.41 -0.40 6.63
N PRO A 70 31.10 0.90 6.76
CA PRO A 70 32.16 1.82 7.07
C PRO A 70 32.69 1.29 8.39
N HIS A 71 33.89 0.68 8.32
CA HIS A 71 34.85 0.81 9.38
C HIS A 71 34.69 2.28 9.75
N ILE A 72 34.10 2.55 10.92
CA ILE A 72 34.20 3.87 11.51
C ILE A 72 35.70 4.04 11.55
N ILE A 73 36.22 4.81 10.59
CA ILE A 73 37.63 5.09 10.50
C ILE A 73 37.83 5.81 11.82
N GLU A 74 38.47 5.15 12.77
CA GLU A 74 39.29 5.85 13.74
C GLU A 74 40.30 6.57 12.87
N SER A 75 39.91 7.75 12.39
CA SER A 75 40.79 8.67 11.71
C SER A 75 41.78 9.03 12.79
N ALA A 76 42.91 8.34 12.78
CA ALA A 76 44.02 8.49 13.70
C ALA A 76 44.77 9.82 13.48
N ASP A 77 44.08 10.85 13.02
CA ASP A 77 44.51 12.25 13.06
C ASP A 77 43.53 13.00 13.96
N CYS A 78 43.67 12.74 15.24
CA CYS A 78 42.98 13.53 16.24
C CYS A 78 43.72 14.86 16.40
N ASP A 79 43.21 15.91 15.73
CA ASP A 79 43.43 17.26 16.23
C ASP A 79 42.97 17.28 17.69
N SER A 80 43.92 17.59 18.58
CA SER A 80 43.78 17.51 20.04
C SER A 80 42.79 18.54 20.62
N THR A 81 42.10 19.27 19.74
CA THR A 81 41.19 20.38 20.02
C THR A 81 39.70 19.99 20.00
N ILE A 82 39.34 18.85 19.40
CA ILE A 82 37.93 18.42 19.28
C ILE A 82 37.46 17.81 20.60
N LYS A 83 36.45 18.43 21.23
CA LYS A 83 35.87 17.94 22.47
C LYS A 83 35.31 16.52 22.27
N PRO A 84 35.41 15.62 23.26
CA PRO A 84 34.89 14.25 23.15
C PRO A 84 33.42 14.18 22.73
N LYS A 85 32.60 15.14 23.18
CA LYS A 85 31.20 15.30 22.78
C LYS A 85 31.04 15.44 21.26
N ASP A 86 31.84 16.31 20.63
CA ASP A 86 31.67 16.63 19.21
C ASP A 86 32.07 15.44 18.33
N ARG A 87 33.05 14.64 18.77
CA ARG A 87 33.38 13.35 18.13
C ARG A 87 32.21 12.37 18.21
N LEU A 88 31.59 12.23 19.39
CA LEU A 88 30.45 11.34 19.58
C LEU A 88 29.23 11.78 18.76
N VAL A 89 28.94 13.08 18.70
CA VAL A 89 27.84 13.62 17.87
C VAL A 89 28.11 13.33 16.39
N SER A 90 29.33 13.57 15.89
CA SER A 90 29.68 13.25 14.51
C SER A 90 29.52 11.76 14.17
N LEU A 91 29.79 10.86 15.11
CA LEU A 91 29.54 9.43 14.94
C LEU A 91 28.04 9.12 14.90
N LEU A 92 27.23 9.77 15.74
CA LEU A 92 25.78 9.60 15.75
C LEU A 92 25.15 10.10 14.44
N ASP A 93 25.60 11.23 13.90
CA ASP A 93 25.13 11.76 12.62
C ASP A 93 25.44 10.80 11.46
N GLN A 94 26.62 10.16 11.47
CA GLN A 94 26.98 9.13 10.49
C GLN A 94 26.09 7.88 10.60
N ILE A 95 25.75 7.47 11.83
CA ILE A 95 24.83 6.36 12.07
C ILE A 95 23.42 6.72 11.58
N GLU A 96 22.93 7.94 11.84
CA GLU A 96 21.63 8.41 11.37
C GLU A 96 21.55 8.37 9.84
N LEU A 97 22.59 8.86 9.15
CA LEU A 97 22.67 8.80 7.69
C LEU A 97 22.60 7.35 7.18
N HIS A 98 23.27 6.41 7.84
CA HIS A 98 23.24 5.01 7.48
C HIS A 98 21.86 4.38 7.76
N VAL A 99 21.19 4.74 8.86
CA VAL A 99 19.82 4.30 9.14
C VAL A 99 18.87 4.78 8.04
N GLU A 100 18.97 6.03 7.62
CA GLU A 100 18.14 6.56 6.53
C GLU A 100 18.47 5.92 5.18
N GLN A 101 19.74 5.59 4.92
CA GLN A 101 20.13 4.82 3.74
C GLN A 101 19.50 3.41 3.77
N LEU A 102 19.61 2.70 4.88
CA LEU A 102 19.03 1.37 5.06
C LEU A 102 17.50 1.39 4.87
N ARG A 103 16.82 2.43 5.38
CA ARG A 103 15.39 2.64 5.15
C ARG A 103 15.10 2.76 3.65
N ARG A 104 15.81 3.62 2.93
CA ARG A 104 15.65 3.80 1.48
C ARG A 104 15.90 2.51 0.69
N ASP A 105 16.92 1.75 1.05
CA ASP A 105 17.23 0.48 0.39
C ASP A 105 16.16 -0.58 0.64
N ALA A 106 15.63 -0.66 1.87
CA ALA A 106 14.50 -1.55 2.18
C ALA A 106 13.25 -1.18 1.36
N TRP A 107 12.92 0.12 1.25
CA TRP A 107 11.84 0.58 0.39
C TRP A 107 12.03 0.21 -1.08
N ARG A 108 13.26 0.33 -1.61
CA ARG A 108 13.59 -0.11 -2.98
C ARG A 108 13.33 -1.60 -3.18
N LEU A 109 13.74 -2.44 -2.22
CA LEU A 109 13.49 -3.89 -2.27
C LEU A 109 12.00 -4.23 -2.24
N GLU A 110 11.20 -3.49 -1.47
CA GLU A 110 9.74 -3.64 -1.46
C GLU A 110 9.14 -3.30 -2.84
N GLU A 111 9.59 -2.21 -3.48
CA GLU A 111 9.13 -1.81 -4.82
C GLU A 111 9.57 -2.79 -5.93
N GLU A 112 10.79 -3.32 -5.85
CA GLU A 112 11.27 -4.37 -6.76
C GLU A 112 10.40 -5.62 -6.66
N LYS A 113 10.04 -6.05 -5.44
CA LYS A 113 9.12 -7.16 -5.21
C LYS A 113 7.75 -6.90 -5.85
N ASP A 114 7.18 -5.72 -5.65
CA ASP A 114 5.89 -5.34 -6.24
C ASP A 114 5.95 -5.33 -7.78
N THR A 115 7.05 -4.86 -8.35
CA THR A 115 7.30 -4.85 -9.80
C THR A 115 7.34 -6.27 -10.38
N LEU A 116 8.01 -7.20 -9.70
CA LEU A 116 8.04 -8.61 -10.09
C LEU A 116 6.65 -9.24 -10.08
N LEU A 117 5.87 -9.00 -9.01
CA LEU A 117 4.51 -9.50 -8.91
C LEU A 117 3.59 -8.91 -9.99
N SER A 118 3.71 -7.62 -10.29
CA SER A 118 2.95 -6.97 -11.37
C SER A 118 3.32 -7.52 -12.75
N THR A 119 4.60 -7.84 -12.97
CA THR A 119 5.06 -8.45 -14.23
C THR A 119 4.50 -9.86 -14.40
N LEU A 120 4.51 -10.65 -13.31
CA LEU A 120 3.92 -12.00 -13.31
C LEU A 120 2.41 -11.96 -13.57
N ASP A 121 1.69 -10.99 -12.99
CA ASP A 121 0.26 -10.78 -13.27
C ASP A 121 0.01 -10.42 -14.75
N THR A 122 0.86 -9.57 -15.32
CA THR A 122 0.78 -9.22 -16.76
C THR A 122 0.95 -10.45 -17.65
N ILE A 123 1.88 -11.35 -17.30
CA ILE A 123 2.08 -12.61 -18.04
C ILE A 123 0.83 -13.50 -17.91
N ARG A 124 0.26 -13.64 -16.71
CA ARG A 124 -0.91 -14.49 -16.45
C ARG A 124 -2.17 -14.02 -17.20
N ASN A 125 -2.27 -12.72 -17.45
CA ASN A 125 -3.40 -12.10 -18.14
C ASN A 125 -3.09 -11.79 -19.61
N ASN A 126 -1.96 -12.30 -20.13
CA ASN A 126 -1.53 -12.01 -21.49
C ASN A 126 -2.37 -12.77 -22.52
N GLU A 127 -2.80 -12.08 -23.58
CA GLU A 127 -3.59 -12.66 -24.67
C GLU A 127 -2.87 -13.80 -25.40
N LEU A 128 -1.53 -13.81 -25.40
CA LEU A 128 -0.73 -14.87 -26.01
C LEU A 128 -0.99 -16.25 -25.41
N LEU A 129 -1.40 -16.31 -24.13
CA LEU A 129 -1.79 -17.57 -23.49
C LEU A 129 -3.01 -18.21 -24.15
N GLY A 130 -3.85 -17.43 -24.84
CA GLY A 130 -5.01 -17.93 -25.58
C GLY A 130 -4.63 -18.67 -26.88
N PHE A 131 -3.42 -18.48 -27.40
CA PHE A 131 -2.92 -19.15 -28.60
C PHE A 131 -2.09 -20.41 -28.28
N LEU A 132 -1.83 -20.69 -27.01
CA LEU A 132 -1.12 -21.90 -26.58
C LEU A 132 -2.10 -23.08 -26.48
N GLU A 133 -1.61 -24.29 -26.76
CA GLU A 133 -2.33 -25.50 -26.40
C GLU A 133 -2.42 -25.63 -24.87
N GLU A 134 -3.48 -26.26 -24.37
CA GLU A 134 -3.71 -26.39 -22.92
C GLU A 134 -2.52 -26.95 -22.11
N PRO A 135 -1.76 -27.98 -22.55
CA PRO A 135 -0.60 -28.44 -21.77
C PRO A 135 0.49 -27.36 -21.62
N ASP A 136 0.79 -26.62 -22.69
CA ASP A 136 1.81 -25.56 -22.67
C ASP A 136 1.36 -24.36 -21.83
N LYS A 137 0.08 -24.01 -21.95
CA LYS A 137 -0.55 -22.95 -21.16
C LYS A 137 -0.53 -23.29 -19.66
N ASP A 138 -0.89 -24.52 -19.29
CA ASP A 138 -0.86 -24.98 -17.90
C ASP A 138 0.57 -24.97 -17.33
N ASP A 139 1.57 -25.36 -18.14
CA ASP A 139 2.97 -25.31 -17.75
C ASP A 139 3.45 -23.87 -17.49
N VAL A 140 3.10 -22.93 -18.37
CA VAL A 140 3.42 -21.51 -18.21
C VAL A 140 2.74 -20.94 -16.96
N LEU A 141 1.45 -21.19 -16.77
CA LEU A 141 0.69 -20.69 -15.62
C LEU A 141 1.21 -21.26 -14.30
N ARG A 142 1.53 -22.56 -14.26
CA ARG A 142 2.14 -23.21 -13.08
C ARG A 142 3.51 -22.61 -12.75
N TYR A 143 4.30 -22.29 -13.77
CA TYR A 143 5.60 -21.66 -13.59
C TYR A 143 5.46 -20.23 -13.04
N ALA A 144 4.56 -19.42 -13.60
CA ALA A 144 4.28 -18.07 -13.13
C ALA A 144 3.74 -18.04 -11.69
N GLU A 145 2.84 -18.98 -11.34
CA GLU A 145 2.33 -19.13 -9.98
C GLU A 145 3.46 -19.49 -8.99
N ARG A 146 4.33 -20.43 -9.36
CA ARG A 146 5.48 -20.80 -8.53
C ARG A 146 6.43 -19.62 -8.29
N LEU A 147 6.68 -18.79 -9.30
CA LEU A 147 7.47 -17.57 -9.14
C LEU A 147 6.77 -16.55 -8.23
N SER A 148 5.46 -16.39 -8.38
CA SER A 148 4.65 -15.52 -7.52
C SER A 148 4.79 -15.93 -6.05
N MET A 149 4.63 -17.23 -5.76
CA MET A 149 4.80 -17.78 -4.42
C MET A 149 6.22 -17.56 -3.86
N ARG A 150 7.25 -17.60 -4.71
CA ARG A 150 8.64 -17.31 -4.29
C ARG A 150 8.86 -15.82 -4.01
N CYS A 151 8.28 -14.92 -4.79
CA CYS A 151 8.32 -13.48 -4.51
C CYS A 151 7.61 -13.16 -3.18
N LEU A 152 6.53 -13.87 -2.86
CA LEU A 152 5.79 -13.69 -1.61
C LEU A 152 6.54 -14.15 -0.35
N THR A 153 7.62 -14.92 -0.47
CA THR A 153 8.46 -15.27 0.70
C THR A 153 9.38 -14.12 1.14
N VAL A 154 9.56 -13.10 0.30
CA VAL A 154 10.32 -11.89 0.64
C VAL A 154 9.39 -10.95 1.39
N ASP A 155 9.67 -10.69 2.66
CA ASP A 155 8.92 -9.73 3.49
C ASP A 155 9.83 -8.59 3.93
N VAL A 156 9.42 -7.35 3.64
CA VAL A 156 10.17 -6.13 3.96
C VAL A 156 9.26 -5.22 4.77
N LEU A 157 9.74 -4.80 5.95
CA LEU A 157 8.97 -3.97 6.88
C LEU A 157 9.78 -2.75 7.31
N VAL A 158 9.39 -1.58 6.82
CA VAL A 158 9.87 -0.29 7.33
C VAL A 158 8.74 0.39 8.13
N LYS A 159 8.98 0.65 9.41
CA LYS A 159 8.02 1.35 10.26
C LYS A 159 8.24 2.87 10.17
N ILE A 160 7.14 3.60 9.98
CA ILE A 160 7.09 5.05 10.12
C ILE A 160 6.71 5.34 11.58
N GLN A 161 7.60 5.99 12.31
CA GLN A 161 7.32 6.48 13.66
C GLN A 161 6.44 7.73 13.54
N ARG A 162 5.36 7.77 14.30
CA ARG A 162 4.41 8.87 14.30
C ARG A 162 4.11 9.29 15.73
N ASP A 163 4.05 10.58 15.98
CA ASP A 163 3.45 11.09 17.20
C ASP A 163 1.91 11.09 17.11
N ASN A 164 1.23 11.46 18.20
CA ASN A 164 -0.23 11.48 18.25
C ASN A 164 -0.85 12.46 17.24
N VAL A 165 -0.19 13.60 16.98
CA VAL A 165 -0.70 14.62 16.04
C VAL A 165 -0.64 14.10 14.61
N GLN A 166 0.48 13.48 14.24
CA GLN A 166 0.69 12.84 12.94
C GLN A 166 -0.27 11.66 12.72
N GLN A 167 -0.56 10.88 13.77
CA GLN A 167 -1.54 9.80 13.70
C GLN A 167 -2.96 10.32 13.45
N GLU A 168 -3.37 11.36 14.16
CA GLU A 168 -4.68 11.98 14.01
C GLU A 168 -4.84 12.62 12.62
N ALA A 169 -3.82 13.34 12.16
CA ALA A 169 -3.77 13.90 10.80
C ALA A 169 -3.92 12.79 9.73
N LEU A 170 -3.20 11.68 9.87
CA LEU A 170 -3.30 10.55 8.94
C LEU A 170 -4.68 9.88 9.01
N HIS A 171 -5.29 9.79 10.18
CA HIS A 171 -6.65 9.28 10.34
C HIS A 171 -7.67 10.16 9.59
N GLN A 172 -7.56 11.48 9.70
CA GLN A 172 -8.41 12.43 8.97
C GLN A 172 -8.23 12.29 7.45
N VAL A 173 -6.98 12.21 6.97
CA VAL A 173 -6.68 11.98 5.55
C VAL A 173 -7.33 10.69 5.04
N ASN A 174 -7.21 9.59 5.79
CA ASN A 174 -7.82 8.32 5.39
C ASN A 174 -9.35 8.42 5.33
N GLY A 175 -10.00 9.06 6.31
CA GLY A 175 -11.44 9.28 6.30
C GLY A 175 -11.92 10.09 5.10
N LEU A 176 -11.15 11.11 4.67
CA LEU A 176 -11.44 11.88 3.45
C LEU A 176 -11.34 11.02 2.18
N ILE A 177 -10.34 10.13 2.09
CA ILE A 177 -10.17 9.20 0.97
C ILE A 177 -11.30 8.17 0.94
N ASP A 178 -11.66 7.60 2.08
CA ASP A 178 -12.73 6.61 2.17
C ASP A 178 -14.08 7.24 1.76
N GLY A 179 -14.28 8.52 2.08
CA GLY A 179 -15.38 9.33 1.55
C GLY A 179 -15.42 9.43 0.02
N LEU A 180 -14.28 9.47 -0.67
CA LEU A 180 -14.26 9.41 -2.15
C LEU A 180 -14.75 8.04 -2.63
N ILE A 181 -14.28 6.95 -2.00
CA ILE A 181 -14.61 5.58 -2.40
C ILE A 181 -16.11 5.33 -2.25
N VAL A 182 -16.72 5.79 -1.15
CA VAL A 182 -18.16 5.65 -0.90
C VAL A 182 -18.98 6.44 -1.92
N ASN A 183 -18.57 7.68 -2.23
CA ASN A 183 -19.31 8.55 -3.15
C ASN A 183 -19.14 8.18 -4.63
N LEU A 184 -18.14 7.36 -4.97
CA LEU A 184 -17.82 7.00 -6.36
C LEU A 184 -19.00 6.38 -7.12
N ARG A 185 -19.89 5.63 -6.45
CA ARG A 185 -21.08 5.04 -7.09
C ARG A 185 -22.23 6.02 -7.29
N GLN A 186 -22.29 7.07 -6.48
CA GLN A 186 -23.41 8.02 -6.48
C GLN A 186 -23.13 9.20 -7.41
N ASP A 187 -21.90 9.72 -7.38
CA ASP A 187 -21.44 10.81 -8.22
C ASP A 187 -19.99 10.58 -8.68
N PRO A 188 -19.80 9.80 -9.77
CA PRO A 188 -18.47 9.51 -10.31
C PRO A 188 -17.72 10.77 -10.76
N SER A 189 -18.42 11.71 -11.39
CA SER A 189 -17.86 12.95 -11.94
C SER A 189 -17.38 13.90 -10.83
N GLY A 190 -18.22 14.16 -9.83
CA GLY A 190 -17.83 14.99 -8.68
C GLY A 190 -16.75 14.33 -7.82
N THR A 191 -16.81 13.01 -7.65
CA THR A 191 -15.76 12.25 -6.95
C THR A 191 -14.41 12.36 -7.68
N ARG A 192 -14.39 12.28 -9.01
CA ARG A 192 -13.20 12.50 -9.83
C ARG A 192 -12.61 13.88 -9.61
N GLN A 193 -13.44 14.92 -9.70
CA GLN A 193 -13.00 16.32 -9.49
C GLN A 193 -12.43 16.51 -8.08
N LYS A 194 -13.07 15.94 -7.06
CA LYS A 194 -12.61 16.02 -5.67
C LYS A 194 -11.31 15.25 -5.45
N CYS A 195 -11.15 14.08 -6.06
CA CYS A 195 -9.91 13.32 -6.05
C CYS A 195 -8.76 14.11 -6.72
N ALA A 196 -9.04 14.82 -7.83
CA ALA A 196 -8.08 15.71 -8.46
C ALA A 196 -7.71 16.91 -7.56
N ALA A 197 -8.67 17.49 -6.83
CA ALA A 197 -8.39 18.55 -5.86
C ALA A 197 -7.51 18.07 -4.68
N PHE A 198 -7.70 16.82 -4.22
CA PHE A 198 -6.81 16.21 -3.22
C PHE A 198 -5.40 15.96 -3.79
N MET A 199 -5.30 15.51 -5.04
CA MET A 199 -4.02 15.36 -5.74
C MET A 199 -3.27 16.69 -5.86
N ASN A 200 -3.98 17.79 -6.11
CA ASN A 200 -3.42 19.13 -6.14
C ASN A 200 -2.90 19.56 -4.76
N ALA A 201 -3.62 19.25 -3.69
CA ALA A 201 -3.18 19.52 -2.31
C ALA A 201 -1.89 18.77 -1.91
N CYS A 202 -1.57 17.65 -2.57
CA CYS A 202 -0.31 16.92 -2.38
C CYS A 202 0.90 17.54 -3.11
N SER A 203 0.74 18.65 -3.83
CA SER A 203 1.81 19.27 -4.63
C SER A 203 1.82 20.79 -4.47
N SER A 204 2.97 21.35 -4.09
CA SER A 204 3.15 22.81 -3.99
C SER A 204 3.10 23.55 -5.34
N GLN A 205 3.19 22.83 -6.45
CA GLN A 205 3.20 23.37 -7.82
C GLN A 205 1.91 23.09 -8.59
N ALA A 206 0.85 22.59 -7.93
CA ALA A 206 -0.39 22.26 -8.62
C ALA A 206 -1.08 23.50 -9.19
N ILE A 207 -1.34 23.49 -10.50
CA ILE A 207 -2.12 24.51 -11.20
C ILE A 207 -3.59 24.07 -11.14
N GLY A 208 -4.33 24.51 -10.12
CA GLY A 208 -5.74 24.15 -9.97
C GLY A 208 -6.30 24.42 -8.58
N HIS A 209 -7.59 24.15 -8.41
CA HIS A 209 -8.24 24.23 -7.09
C HIS A 209 -7.73 23.08 -6.20
N SER A 210 -7.22 23.41 -5.01
CA SER A 210 -6.87 22.45 -3.95
C SER A 210 -7.94 22.43 -2.87
N ASP A 211 -8.23 21.25 -2.31
CA ASP A 211 -9.13 21.14 -1.16
C ASP A 211 -8.36 21.54 0.12
N LYS A 212 -8.78 22.64 0.76
CA LYS A 212 -8.08 23.21 1.92
C LYS A 212 -8.16 22.34 3.18
N ASN A 213 -9.24 21.57 3.33
CA ASN A 213 -9.38 20.67 4.47
C ASN A 213 -8.40 19.50 4.33
N PHE A 214 -8.34 18.91 3.13
CA PHE A 214 -7.37 17.87 2.82
C PHE A 214 -5.93 18.38 2.89
N GLU A 215 -5.65 19.58 2.36
CA GLU A 215 -4.33 20.22 2.41
C GLU A 215 -3.83 20.41 3.85
N THR A 216 -4.69 20.86 4.75
CA THR A 216 -4.34 21.02 6.17
C THR A 216 -4.02 19.67 6.82
N ALA A 217 -4.86 18.65 6.58
CA ALA A 217 -4.68 17.32 7.15
C ALA A 217 -3.41 16.62 6.61
N ILE A 218 -3.13 16.73 5.30
CA ILE A 218 -1.98 16.07 4.68
C ILE A 218 -0.65 16.71 5.11
N LEU A 219 -0.62 18.04 5.33
CA LEU A 219 0.56 18.74 5.86
C LEU A 219 0.90 18.34 7.30
N GLY A 220 -0.11 17.90 8.09
CA GLY A 220 0.09 17.35 9.42
C GLY A 220 0.70 15.93 9.44
N CYS A 221 0.77 15.26 8.29
CA CYS A 221 1.32 13.91 8.18
C CYS A 221 2.85 13.92 7.98
N THR A 222 3.49 12.76 8.22
CA THR A 222 4.91 12.58 7.86
C THR A 222 5.13 12.65 6.35
N LEU A 223 6.33 13.02 5.90
CA LEU A 223 6.65 13.05 4.46
C LEU A 223 6.48 11.69 3.77
N ASP A 224 6.76 10.59 4.49
CA ASP A 224 6.52 9.24 3.99
C ASP A 224 5.02 8.96 3.77
N ASP A 225 4.17 9.40 4.70
CA ASP A 225 2.71 9.28 4.57
C ASP A 225 2.17 10.12 3.41
N GLN A 226 2.65 11.36 3.25
CA GLN A 226 2.26 12.23 2.14
C GLN A 226 2.54 11.57 0.79
N LYS A 227 3.72 10.94 0.62
CA LYS A 227 4.08 10.18 -0.59
C LYS A 227 3.17 8.97 -0.79
N ARG A 228 2.92 8.17 0.25
CA ARG A 228 2.03 6.99 0.20
C ARG A 228 0.60 7.38 -0.18
N VAL A 229 0.07 8.44 0.43
CA VAL A 229 -1.27 8.98 0.16
C VAL A 229 -1.38 9.48 -1.27
N LYS A 230 -0.38 10.23 -1.76
CA LYS A 230 -0.35 10.68 -3.16
C LYS A 230 -0.38 9.51 -4.14
N LYS A 231 0.40 8.45 -3.89
CA LYS A 231 0.38 7.21 -4.71
C LYS A 231 -0.99 6.54 -4.69
N ARG A 232 -1.64 6.46 -3.52
CA ARG A 232 -2.99 5.91 -3.36
C ARG A 232 -4.04 6.71 -4.13
N LEU A 233 -4.00 8.04 -4.04
CA LEU A 233 -4.90 8.94 -4.77
C LEU A 233 -4.69 8.86 -6.28
N GLN A 234 -3.45 8.79 -6.76
CA GLN A 234 -3.16 8.61 -8.18
C GLN A 234 -3.79 7.31 -8.70
N GLY A 235 -3.57 6.19 -8.01
CA GLY A 235 -4.16 4.90 -8.40
C GLY A 235 -5.69 4.90 -8.37
N LEU A 236 -6.31 5.63 -7.43
CA LEU A 236 -7.76 5.83 -7.40
C LEU A 236 -8.23 6.65 -8.61
N LEU A 237 -7.55 7.76 -8.93
CA LEU A 237 -7.89 8.60 -10.06
C LEU A 237 -7.76 7.83 -11.39
N ASP A 238 -6.69 7.07 -11.58
CA ASP A 238 -6.48 6.22 -12.76
C ASP A 238 -7.61 5.18 -12.90
N TYR A 239 -8.10 4.63 -11.79
CA TYR A 239 -9.24 3.71 -11.79
C TYR A 239 -10.53 4.40 -12.22
N ILE A 240 -10.82 5.59 -11.69
CA ILE A 240 -12.01 6.38 -12.05
C ILE A 240 -11.97 6.74 -13.55
N ASP A 241 -10.81 7.14 -14.06
CA ASP A 241 -10.63 7.49 -15.47
C ASP A 241 -10.83 6.30 -16.41
N LYS A 242 -10.33 5.12 -16.02
CA LYS A 242 -10.58 3.86 -16.75
C LYS A 242 -12.07 3.49 -16.74
N MET A 243 -12.73 3.61 -15.58
CA MET A 243 -14.17 3.36 -15.45
C MET A 243 -14.99 4.27 -16.38
N HIS A 244 -14.71 5.57 -16.38
CA HIS A 244 -15.36 6.52 -17.29
C HIS A 244 -15.13 6.12 -18.76
N THR A 245 -13.90 5.77 -19.14
CA THR A 245 -13.56 5.38 -20.52
C THR A 245 -14.34 4.14 -20.98
N ILE A 246 -14.54 3.16 -20.09
CA ILE A 246 -15.31 1.93 -20.36
C ILE A 246 -16.80 2.24 -20.48
N GLU A 247 -17.37 3.07 -19.61
CA GLU A 247 -18.77 3.49 -19.72
C GLU A 247 -19.05 4.25 -21.01
N PHE A 248 -18.17 5.18 -21.41
CA PHE A 248 -18.29 5.86 -22.71
C PHE A 248 -18.19 4.90 -23.90
N HIS A 249 -17.29 3.90 -23.86
CA HIS A 249 -17.22 2.88 -24.91
C HIS A 249 -18.49 2.04 -24.98
N ASN A 250 -19.04 1.61 -23.84
CA ASN A 250 -20.29 0.85 -23.81
C ASN A 250 -21.48 1.67 -24.33
N VAL A 251 -21.56 2.97 -24.01
CA VAL A 251 -22.60 3.87 -24.54
C VAL A 251 -22.43 4.10 -26.04
N LEU A 252 -21.20 4.29 -26.54
CA LEU A 252 -20.92 4.41 -27.98
C LEU A 252 -21.22 3.13 -28.75
N ILE A 253 -20.92 1.95 -28.18
CA ILE A 253 -21.27 0.65 -28.77
C ILE A 253 -22.80 0.51 -28.82
N LEU A 254 -23.51 0.81 -27.74
CA LEU A 254 -24.98 0.77 -27.71
C LEU A 254 -25.60 1.76 -28.72
N HIS A 255 -25.07 2.97 -28.85
CA HIS A 255 -25.51 3.93 -29.86
C HIS A 255 -25.25 3.43 -31.29
N ASN A 256 -24.07 2.85 -31.55
CA ASN A 256 -23.73 2.29 -32.86
C ASN A 256 -24.51 1.01 -33.20
N MET A 257 -24.99 0.26 -32.19
CA MET A 257 -25.86 -0.89 -32.40
C MET A 257 -27.32 -0.46 -32.66
N ASN A 258 -27.81 0.58 -32.00
CA ASN A 258 -29.16 1.12 -32.27
C ASN A 258 -29.28 1.76 -33.67
N ILE A 259 -28.22 2.37 -34.20
CA ILE A 259 -28.25 2.96 -35.56
C ILE A 259 -28.33 1.89 -36.66
N LYS A 260 -27.97 0.63 -36.37
CA LYS A 260 -28.00 -0.47 -37.35
C LYS A 260 -29.32 -1.25 -37.40
N GLU A 261 -30.23 -1.07 -36.43
CA GLU A 261 -31.55 -1.73 -36.46
C GLU A 261 -32.62 -0.88 -37.18
N ASP A 262 -32.35 0.40 -37.43
CA ASP A 262 -33.29 1.35 -38.07
C ASP A 262 -32.94 1.68 -39.54
N ALA A 263 -32.04 0.93 -40.19
CA ALA A 263 -31.64 1.10 -41.61
C ALA A 263 -31.80 -0.21 -42.40
#